data_AF-A0A2V9J303-F1
#
_entry.id   AF-A0A2V9J303-F1
#
_cell.length_a   1.000
_cell.length_b   1.000
_cell.length_c   1.000
_cell.angle_alpha   90.00
_cell.angle_beta   90.00
_cell.angle_gamma   90.00
#
_symmetry.space_group_name_H-M   'P 1'
#
loop_
_entity.id
_entity.type
_entity.pdbx_description
1 polymer ?
#
loop_
_entity_poly.entity_id
_entity_poly.type
_entity_poly.pdbx_seq_one_letter_code
_entity_poly.pdbx_strand_id
1 'polypeptide(L)'
;MLCLRKGKSGSQDKNGTHGYVSHRDEQGVAVLIALIALSIFSVLGMYMSVNATTEVRISDNYESKLRASYAARAGIDHAQALLIGLQFNDLLNGPDGVPYSNTTSYMNQARTSAFRNPLTWQTARSLNILDPTSAVAGLPDDGIINTGRFGTTNGTVIIPLTGIALSSPNPYGSGTIITSRYFVKVTDNAGDLTERTAEGVPPGQLDNPFVDADGTIIIRSMGVAGTIREIGGGAVRANSLSVYEMRFRKSKSFSFDSPLVLEGDTIVPSSPSMWDGAAFDIDGGSNYGVATIDPNLANGTPVNQVTSGLTNSQKKNITGKGGTPSVGDITTTLSADGANLLNPGYLWNFIQYEVPTFADGVYQGNQSWSGNSQPYVGFFDPTKDATDPVQNPKITYVNGDLSLGGGFNGGGLLVVTGALSGNGSITWNGLIFVIGKGDCSFGGMNVSMTGGLYVVNVQPDANGVPQFGTTKFTMAGNSQFLVNANTSKMTTAIIPPRQTSYREVTSVTDP
;
A
#
# COMPACT_ATOMS: atom_id res chain seq x y z
N MET A 1 55.59 16.05 58.87
CA MET A 1 56.57 15.31 59.69
C MET A 1 57.89 15.28 58.92
N LEU A 2 58.89 16.02 59.43
CA LEU A 2 60.33 16.18 59.09
C LEU A 2 60.65 17.68 58.95
N CYS A 3 60.86 18.37 60.06
CA CYS A 3 62.14 18.57 60.77
C CYS A 3 62.97 19.73 60.19
N LEU A 4 62.67 20.91 60.75
CA LEU A 4 63.63 22.00 60.93
C LEU A 4 64.87 21.48 61.69
N ARG A 5 66.08 21.73 61.17
CA ARG A 5 67.30 21.72 61.99
C ARG A 5 68.03 23.06 61.88
N LYS A 6 68.05 23.74 63.01
CA LYS A 6 68.73 24.99 63.31
C LYS A 6 70.22 24.70 63.52
N GLY A 7 71.10 25.45 62.87
CA GLY A 7 72.54 25.48 63.13
C GLY A 7 73.01 26.93 63.28
N LYS A 8 73.34 27.33 64.51
CA LYS A 8 74.01 28.60 64.86
C LYS A 8 75.52 28.40 64.77
N SER A 9 76.23 29.35 64.17
CA SER A 9 77.60 29.84 64.46
C SER A 9 77.98 30.70 63.25
N GLY A 10 78.57 31.90 63.30
CA GLY A 10 79.34 32.62 64.29
C GLY A 10 79.74 33.95 63.62
N SER A 11 80.03 34.95 64.44
CA SER A 11 80.43 36.30 64.04
C SER A 11 81.76 36.32 63.25
N GLN A 12 81.83 37.07 62.14
CA GLN A 12 82.90 38.06 61.85
C GLN A 12 82.52 38.95 60.65
N ASP A 13 82.32 40.23 60.95
CA ASP A 13 82.89 41.42 60.32
C ASP A 13 83.29 41.46 58.81
N LYS A 14 82.82 42.57 58.21
CA LYS A 14 83.46 43.44 57.18
C LYS A 14 83.17 43.21 55.70
N ASN A 15 82.62 44.29 55.11
CA ASN A 15 82.68 44.72 53.72
C ASN A 15 82.29 43.69 52.65
N GLY A 16 81.00 43.67 52.33
CA GLY A 16 80.50 43.11 51.09
C GLY A 16 79.19 43.81 50.74
N THR A 17 79.27 44.79 49.85
CA THR A 17 78.15 45.42 49.16
C THR A 17 77.18 44.35 48.68
N HIS A 18 76.07 44.18 49.40
CA HIS A 18 74.92 43.45 48.90
C HIS A 18 74.31 44.29 47.77
N GLY A 19 74.67 43.93 46.53
CA GLY A 19 73.86 44.28 45.38
C GLY A 19 72.48 43.65 45.58
N TYR A 20 71.54 44.44 46.09
CA TYR A 20 70.14 44.16 45.89
C TYR A 20 69.90 44.30 44.39
N VAL A 21 69.81 43.16 43.68
CA VAL A 21 69.23 43.13 42.34
C VAL A 21 67.80 43.65 42.51
N SER A 22 67.57 44.87 42.04
CA SER A 22 66.27 45.51 42.02
C SER A 22 65.35 44.72 41.08
N HIS A 23 64.43 43.93 41.63
CA HIS A 23 63.35 43.23 40.90
C HIS A 23 62.32 44.16 40.22
N ARG A 24 62.64 45.45 40.01
CA ARG A 24 61.71 46.42 39.40
C ARG A 24 61.59 46.30 37.88
N ASP A 25 62.55 45.68 37.19
CA ASP A 25 62.54 45.60 35.71
C ASP A 25 61.87 44.34 35.14
N GLU A 26 61.61 43.29 35.94
CA GLU A 26 60.94 42.06 35.48
C GLU A 26 59.41 42.11 35.63
N GLN A 27 58.88 43.05 36.42
CA GLN A 27 57.44 43.16 36.70
C GLN A 27 56.62 43.56 35.46
N GLY A 28 57.17 44.39 34.57
CA GLY A 28 56.50 44.79 33.32
C GLY A 28 56.44 43.65 32.29
N VAL A 29 57.51 42.87 32.18
CA VAL A 29 57.59 41.71 31.27
C VAL A 29 56.67 40.58 31.76
N ALA A 30 56.58 40.35 33.07
CA ALA A 30 55.67 39.36 33.64
C ALA A 30 54.19 39.66 33.34
N VAL A 31 53.77 40.92 33.43
CA VAL A 31 52.40 41.34 33.08
C VAL A 31 52.13 41.16 31.59
N LEU A 32 53.11 41.46 30.73
CA LEU A 32 52.98 41.30 29.28
C LEU A 32 52.84 39.82 28.89
N ILE A 33 53.64 38.94 29.50
CA ILE A 33 53.53 37.47 29.34
C ILE A 33 52.17 36.98 29.85
N ALA A 34 51.70 37.47 31.00
CA ALA A 34 50.40 37.10 31.56
C ALA A 34 49.22 37.53 30.66
N LEU A 35 49.27 38.72 30.07
CA LEU A 35 48.24 39.21 29.15
C LEU A 35 48.22 38.41 27.84
N ILE A 36 49.39 38.07 27.30
CA ILE A 36 49.50 37.21 26.11
C ILE A 36 48.99 35.80 26.43
N ALA A 37 49.33 35.24 27.59
CA ALA A 37 48.83 33.94 28.01
C ALA A 37 47.29 33.94 28.19
N LEU A 38 46.74 34.95 28.86
CA LEU A 38 45.29 35.11 29.06
C LEU A 38 44.54 35.32 27.74
N SER A 39 45.10 36.07 26.80
CA SER A 39 44.47 36.27 25.49
C SER A 39 44.44 34.96 24.70
N ILE A 40 45.52 34.19 24.71
CA ILE A 40 45.58 32.86 24.09
C ILE A 40 44.56 31.91 24.74
N PHE A 41 44.47 31.87 26.08
CA PHE A 41 43.48 31.05 26.78
C PHE A 41 42.04 31.49 26.50
N SER A 42 41.79 32.79 26.36
CA SER A 42 40.47 33.32 26.01
C SER A 42 40.06 32.92 24.59
N VAL A 43 40.98 32.98 23.64
CA VAL A 43 40.74 32.54 22.26
C VAL A 43 40.51 31.02 22.20
N LEU A 44 41.31 30.23 22.92
CA LEU A 44 41.09 28.78 23.06
C LEU A 44 39.73 28.46 23.69
N GLY A 45 39.36 29.15 24.77
CA GLY A 45 38.06 28.98 25.43
C GLY A 45 36.89 29.34 24.50
N MET A 46 37.00 30.45 23.76
CA MET A 46 36.00 30.84 22.77
C MET A 46 35.90 29.83 21.62
N TYR A 47 37.03 29.34 21.11
CA TYR A 47 37.07 28.32 20.07
C TYR A 47 36.41 27.01 20.51
N MET A 48 36.73 26.52 21.72
CA MET A 48 36.10 25.33 22.30
C MET A 48 34.59 25.51 22.47
N SER A 49 34.15 26.69 22.93
CA SER A 49 32.72 26.98 23.08
C SER A 49 31.97 26.96 21.74
N VAL A 50 32.52 27.59 20.69
CA VAL A 50 31.89 27.62 19.37
C VAL A 50 31.82 26.21 18.78
N ASN A 51 32.90 25.42 18.91
CA ASN A 51 32.90 24.04 18.44
C ASN A 51 31.89 23.16 19.18
N ALA A 52 31.83 23.24 20.51
CA ALA A 52 30.85 22.48 21.28
C ALA A 52 29.41 22.82 20.89
N THR A 53 29.09 24.10 20.67
CA THR A 53 27.75 24.50 20.18
C THR A 53 27.47 24.00 18.77
N THR A 54 28.49 23.93 17.92
CA THR A 54 28.37 23.43 16.55
C THR A 54 28.16 21.92 16.53
N GLU A 55 28.88 21.16 17.36
CA GLU A 55 28.71 19.72 17.50
C GLU A 55 27.30 19.35 18.00
N VAL A 56 26.80 20.05 19.02
CA VAL A 56 25.42 19.84 19.51
C VAL A 56 24.39 20.12 18.39
N ARG A 57 24.59 21.20 17.61
CA ARG A 57 23.71 21.52 16.48
C ARG A 57 23.78 20.46 15.38
N ILE A 58 24.97 19.97 15.04
CA ILE A 58 25.13 18.91 14.03
C ILE A 58 24.44 17.63 14.50
N SER A 59 24.64 17.24 15.76
CA SER A 59 24.03 16.03 16.34
C SER A 59 22.50 16.13 16.36
N ASP A 60 21.94 17.26 16.80
CA ASP A 60 20.48 17.45 16.83
C ASP A 60 19.88 17.47 15.42
N ASN A 61 20.54 18.14 14.46
CA ASN A 61 20.11 18.12 13.07
C ASN A 61 20.15 16.70 12.47
N TYR A 62 21.19 15.93 12.78
CA TYR A 62 21.30 14.54 12.33
C TYR A 62 20.20 13.65 12.92
N GLU A 63 19.99 13.73 14.24
CA GLU A 63 18.94 12.97 14.93
C GLU A 63 17.55 13.36 14.44
N SER A 64 17.27 14.66 14.32
CA SER A 64 16.00 15.18 13.83
C SER A 64 15.75 14.74 12.38
N LYS A 65 16.77 14.74 11.50
CA LYS A 65 16.66 14.21 10.13
C LYS A 65 16.37 12.72 10.10
N LEU A 66 16.99 11.92 10.97
CA LEU A 66 16.66 10.49 11.11
C LEU A 66 15.21 10.30 11.56
N ARG A 67 14.74 11.03 12.58
CA ARG A 67 13.35 10.98 13.04
C ARG A 67 12.36 11.37 11.94
N ALA A 68 12.67 12.40 11.16
CA ALA A 68 11.87 12.79 10.01
C ALA A 68 11.85 11.69 8.93
N SER A 69 12.99 11.04 8.67
CA SER A 69 13.08 9.91 7.72
C SER A 69 12.21 8.74 8.15
N TYR A 70 12.29 8.32 9.41
CA TYR A 70 11.45 7.24 9.94
C TYR A 70 9.96 7.60 9.93
N ALA A 71 9.61 8.85 10.28
CA ALA A 71 8.23 9.31 10.21
C ALA A 71 7.68 9.24 8.78
N ALA A 72 8.45 9.73 7.80
CA ALA A 72 8.06 9.69 6.41
C ALA A 72 7.85 8.25 5.91
N ARG A 73 8.75 7.31 6.24
CA ARG A 73 8.60 5.90 5.88
C ARG A 73 7.36 5.26 6.53
N ALA A 74 7.16 5.50 7.82
CA ALA A 74 5.97 5.02 8.53
C ALA A 74 4.67 5.52 7.89
N GLY A 75 4.66 6.74 7.34
CA GLY A 75 3.51 7.25 6.58
C GLY A 75 3.24 6.51 5.28
N ILE A 76 4.26 6.06 4.56
CA ILE A 76 4.08 5.23 3.34
C ILE A 76 3.57 3.84 3.71
N ASP A 77 4.19 3.20 4.70
CA ASP A 77 3.81 1.85 5.14
C ASP A 77 2.36 1.85 5.67
N HIS A 78 1.98 2.89 6.42
CA HIS A 78 0.61 3.06 6.88
C HIS A 78 -0.36 3.30 5.71
N ALA A 79 -0.01 4.18 4.77
CA ALA A 79 -0.83 4.43 3.60
C ALA A 79 -1.05 3.15 2.77
N GLN A 80 0.00 2.35 2.55
CA GLN A 80 -0.07 1.08 1.85
C GLN A 80 -1.09 0.12 2.48
N ALA A 81 -1.04 -0.02 3.81
CA ALA A 81 -1.98 -0.88 4.54
C ALA A 81 -3.43 -0.42 4.40
N LEU A 82 -3.65 0.89 4.24
CA LEU A 82 -4.98 1.48 4.13
C LEU A 82 -5.56 1.43 2.70
N LEU A 83 -4.75 1.22 1.66
CA LEU A 83 -5.23 1.23 0.27
C LEU A 83 -6.21 0.08 -0.06
N ILE A 84 -6.23 -0.98 0.75
CA ILE A 84 -7.09 -2.13 0.53
C ILE A 84 -8.56 -1.71 0.67
N GLY A 85 -9.35 -1.97 -0.36
CA GLY A 85 -10.77 -1.63 -0.41
C GLY A 85 -11.07 -0.17 -0.81
N LEU A 86 -10.06 0.69 -0.94
CA LEU A 86 -10.25 2.09 -1.33
C LEU A 86 -10.21 2.26 -2.85
N GLN A 87 -11.06 3.14 -3.37
CA GLN A 87 -11.07 3.51 -4.78
C GLN A 87 -10.13 4.69 -5.02
N PHE A 88 -9.30 4.62 -6.06
CA PHE A 88 -8.29 5.65 -6.31
C PHE A 88 -8.91 7.00 -6.63
N ASN A 89 -9.98 7.04 -7.43
CA ASN A 89 -10.70 8.29 -7.70
C ASN A 89 -11.20 8.97 -6.43
N ASP A 90 -11.68 8.21 -5.44
CA ASP A 90 -12.13 8.76 -4.16
C ASP A 90 -10.97 9.33 -3.33
N LEU A 91 -9.77 8.73 -3.45
CA LEU A 91 -8.56 9.29 -2.83
C LEU A 91 -8.12 10.59 -3.50
N LEU A 92 -8.20 10.66 -4.82
CA LEU A 92 -7.78 11.82 -5.60
C LEU A 92 -8.69 13.02 -5.36
N ASN A 93 -10.01 12.82 -5.34
CA ASN A 93 -11.02 13.86 -5.17
C ASN A 93 -11.29 14.23 -3.71
N GLY A 94 -10.68 13.56 -2.74
CA GLY A 94 -10.90 13.83 -1.32
C GLY A 94 -12.27 13.34 -0.79
N PRO A 95 -12.56 13.62 0.50
CA PRO A 95 -13.71 13.06 1.20
C PRO A 95 -15.07 13.52 0.67
N ASP A 96 -15.15 14.68 0.04
CA ASP A 96 -16.38 15.20 -0.55
C ASP A 96 -16.61 14.71 -2.00
N GLY A 97 -15.68 13.91 -2.53
CA GLY A 97 -15.74 13.33 -3.87
C GLY A 97 -15.68 14.35 -5.00
N VAL A 98 -15.21 15.58 -4.75
CA VAL A 98 -15.11 16.64 -5.76
C VAL A 98 -13.74 17.30 -5.66
N PRO A 99 -13.04 17.55 -6.79
CA PRO A 99 -11.80 18.30 -6.74
C PRO A 99 -12.00 19.66 -6.07
N TYR A 100 -11.07 20.05 -5.21
CA TYR A 100 -11.08 21.34 -4.51
C TYR A 100 -11.33 22.53 -5.44
N SER A 101 -10.81 22.48 -6.67
CA SER A 101 -11.04 23.49 -7.70
C SER A 101 -10.94 22.90 -9.10
N ASN A 102 -11.79 23.36 -10.03
CA ASN A 102 -11.71 23.01 -11.45
C ASN A 102 -11.07 24.13 -12.30
N THR A 103 -10.47 25.14 -11.68
CA THR A 103 -9.83 26.24 -12.41
C THR A 103 -8.61 25.73 -13.19
N THR A 104 -8.36 26.31 -14.38
CA THR A 104 -7.21 25.94 -15.21
C THR A 104 -5.89 26.03 -14.45
N SER A 105 -5.74 27.04 -13.57
CA SER A 105 -4.53 27.20 -12.75
C SER A 105 -4.34 26.04 -11.78
N TYR A 106 -5.41 25.60 -11.12
CA TYR A 106 -5.34 24.51 -10.14
C TYR A 106 -5.10 23.16 -10.82
N MET A 107 -5.79 22.89 -11.93
CA MET A 107 -5.58 21.69 -12.73
C MET A 107 -4.13 21.63 -13.24
N ASN A 108 -3.56 22.76 -13.69
CA ASN A 108 -2.16 22.82 -14.09
C ASN A 108 -1.20 22.58 -12.92
N GLN A 109 -1.51 23.12 -11.74
CA GLN A 109 -0.75 22.83 -10.52
C GLN A 109 -0.80 21.35 -10.16
N ALA A 110 -1.97 20.70 -10.25
CA ALA A 110 -2.18 19.30 -9.92
C ALA A 110 -1.32 18.32 -10.72
N ARG A 111 -0.85 18.73 -11.92
CA ARG A 111 0.08 17.95 -12.75
C ARG A 111 1.56 18.14 -12.40
N THR A 112 1.88 19.05 -11.47
CA THR A 112 3.27 19.33 -11.08
C THR A 112 3.74 18.39 -9.98
N SER A 113 5.04 18.09 -9.96
CA SER A 113 5.68 17.32 -8.88
C SER A 113 5.50 18.00 -7.51
N ALA A 114 5.46 19.33 -7.47
CA ALA A 114 5.27 20.09 -6.23
C ALA A 114 3.89 19.87 -5.60
N PHE A 115 2.83 19.65 -6.40
CA PHE A 115 1.49 19.38 -5.89
C PHE A 115 1.39 18.06 -5.12
N ARG A 116 2.29 17.11 -5.40
CA ARG A 116 2.38 15.83 -4.71
C ARG A 116 2.82 15.99 -3.25
N ASN A 117 3.44 17.12 -2.89
CA ASN A 117 3.81 17.37 -1.50
C ASN A 117 2.56 17.58 -0.63
N PRO A 118 2.45 16.88 0.52
CA PRO A 118 1.35 17.10 1.46
C PRO A 118 1.35 18.52 2.04
N LEU A 119 2.54 19.08 2.26
CA LEU A 119 2.76 20.44 2.75
C LEU A 119 3.82 21.12 1.87
N THR A 120 3.76 22.44 1.73
CA THR A 120 4.88 23.18 1.14
C THR A 120 6.11 23.09 2.04
N TRP A 121 7.31 23.10 1.45
CA TRP A 121 8.57 23.07 2.20
C TRP A 121 8.65 24.17 3.26
N GLN A 122 8.15 25.38 2.96
CA GLN A 122 8.13 26.50 3.90
C GLN A 122 7.21 26.24 5.11
N THR A 123 6.01 25.72 4.87
CA THR A 123 5.06 25.38 5.92
C THR A 123 5.61 24.27 6.80
N ALA A 124 6.15 23.22 6.18
CA ALA A 124 6.72 22.08 6.90
C ALA A 124 7.92 22.47 7.79
N ARG A 125 8.81 23.35 7.31
CA ARG A 125 9.96 23.83 8.11
C ARG A 125 9.53 24.60 9.34
N SER A 126 8.49 25.43 9.21
CA SER A 126 7.98 26.29 10.29
C SER A 126 6.85 25.66 11.13
N LEU A 127 6.47 24.43 10.81
CA LEU A 127 5.31 23.75 11.38
C LEU A 127 5.42 23.60 12.91
N ASN A 128 4.30 23.84 13.60
CA ASN A 128 4.16 23.41 14.98
C ASN A 128 3.79 21.92 15.05
N ILE A 129 4.78 21.06 15.23
CA ILE A 129 4.56 19.60 15.33
C ILE A 129 3.71 19.17 16.53
N LEU A 130 3.44 20.04 17.51
CA LEU A 130 2.53 19.70 18.62
C LEU A 130 1.07 19.95 18.22
N ASP A 131 0.82 21.07 17.57
CA ASP A 131 -0.48 21.49 17.07
C ASP A 131 -0.32 22.15 15.68
N PRO A 132 -0.49 21.38 14.60
CA PRO A 132 -0.34 21.86 13.23
C PRO A 132 -1.63 22.49 12.67
N THR A 133 -2.72 22.51 13.44
CA THR A 133 -4.08 22.83 12.95
C THR A 133 -4.14 24.15 12.18
N SER A 134 -3.57 25.22 12.73
CA SER A 134 -3.57 26.54 12.08
C SER A 134 -2.77 26.58 10.77
N ALA A 135 -1.75 25.74 10.63
CA ALA A 135 -0.91 25.69 9.45
C ALA A 135 -1.54 24.91 8.29
N VAL A 136 -2.53 24.05 8.58
CA VAL A 136 -3.13 23.14 7.58
C VAL A 136 -4.61 23.41 7.31
N ALA A 137 -5.26 24.28 8.07
CA ALA A 137 -6.71 24.52 8.00
C ALA A 137 -7.25 25.03 6.65
N GLY A 138 -6.39 25.58 5.79
CA GLY A 138 -6.78 26.09 4.46
C GLY A 138 -6.22 25.27 3.30
N LEU A 139 -5.67 24.09 3.57
CA LEU A 139 -5.16 23.23 2.50
C LEU A 139 -6.31 22.48 1.81
N PRO A 140 -6.20 22.25 0.48
CA PRO A 140 -7.14 21.39 -0.23
C PRO A 140 -7.22 19.99 0.39
N ASP A 141 -8.39 19.37 0.28
CA ASP A 141 -8.66 18.01 0.74
C ASP A 141 -8.39 16.93 -0.31
N ASP A 142 -8.05 17.34 -1.54
CA ASP A 142 -7.60 16.45 -2.60
C ASP A 142 -6.38 15.61 -2.17
N GLY A 143 -6.44 14.31 -2.46
CA GLY A 143 -5.35 13.39 -2.17
C GLY A 143 -5.25 12.98 -0.69
N ILE A 144 -6.22 13.35 0.15
CA ILE A 144 -6.30 12.83 1.52
C ILE A 144 -6.78 11.38 1.49
N ILE A 145 -6.14 10.52 2.29
CA ILE A 145 -6.62 9.15 2.45
C ILE A 145 -7.95 9.14 3.21
N ASN A 146 -9.00 8.69 2.54
CA ASN A 146 -10.37 8.74 3.00
C ASN A 146 -11.18 7.55 2.45
N THR A 147 -12.38 7.32 2.99
CA THR A 147 -13.25 6.19 2.60
C THR A 147 -14.07 6.41 1.32
N GLY A 148 -13.97 7.58 0.69
CA GLY A 148 -14.81 8.01 -0.41
C GLY A 148 -16.18 8.54 0.04
N ARG A 149 -16.76 9.40 -0.79
CA ARG A 149 -18.11 9.95 -0.59
C ARG A 149 -19.15 8.92 -0.97
N PHE A 150 -20.16 8.73 -0.10
CA PHE A 150 -21.33 7.93 -0.40
C PHE A 150 -22.60 8.80 -0.45
N GLY A 151 -23.19 8.91 -1.64
CA GLY A 151 -24.37 9.76 -1.87
C GLY A 151 -24.09 11.22 -1.51
N THR A 152 -24.74 11.75 -0.47
CA THR A 152 -24.54 13.12 0.03
C THR A 152 -23.61 13.20 1.24
N THR A 153 -23.13 12.07 1.76
CA THR A 153 -22.32 12.00 2.97
C THR A 153 -20.85 11.93 2.61
N ASN A 154 -20.07 12.90 3.09
CA ASN A 154 -18.62 12.90 2.90
C ASN A 154 -17.98 11.66 3.53
N GLY A 155 -16.92 11.16 2.90
CA GLY A 155 -16.11 10.08 3.41
C GLY A 155 -15.44 10.42 4.73
N THR A 156 -15.08 9.38 5.48
CA THR A 156 -14.29 9.52 6.70
C THR A 156 -12.83 9.69 6.33
N VAL A 157 -12.20 10.73 6.87
CA VAL A 157 -10.75 10.94 6.73
C VAL A 157 -10.01 9.94 7.61
N ILE A 158 -9.12 9.15 7.01
CA ILE A 158 -8.34 8.11 7.70
C ILE A 158 -6.98 8.66 8.13
N ILE A 159 -6.29 9.38 7.24
CA ILE A 159 -5.08 10.15 7.59
C ILE A 159 -5.41 11.63 7.50
N PRO A 160 -5.46 12.36 8.63
CA PRO A 160 -5.88 13.76 8.63
C PRO A 160 -4.81 14.70 8.07
N LEU A 161 -5.23 15.87 7.57
CA LEU A 161 -4.33 16.96 7.15
C LEU A 161 -3.39 17.43 8.27
N THR A 162 -3.78 17.26 9.53
CA THR A 162 -2.92 17.54 10.69
C THR A 162 -1.78 16.55 10.86
N GLY A 163 -1.74 15.50 10.03
CA GLY A 163 -0.77 14.43 10.10
C GLY A 163 -0.93 13.57 11.36
N ILE A 164 -0.23 12.44 11.36
CA ILE A 164 -0.22 11.52 12.50
C ILE A 164 1.02 11.77 13.34
N ALA A 165 0.84 11.92 14.65
CA ALA A 165 1.91 12.11 15.61
C ALA A 165 2.59 10.80 15.96
N LEU A 166 3.92 10.78 15.87
CA LEU A 166 4.75 9.75 16.45
C LEU A 166 5.24 10.24 17.80
N SER A 167 5.06 9.39 18.82
CA SER A 167 5.40 9.72 20.19
C SER A 167 6.33 8.68 20.79
N SER A 168 7.15 9.12 21.74
CA SER A 168 8.02 8.25 22.54
C SER A 168 7.73 8.45 24.02
N PRO A 169 8.06 7.49 24.89
CA PRO A 169 8.04 7.70 26.33
C PRO A 169 8.83 8.95 26.72
N ASN A 170 8.31 9.74 27.65
CA ASN A 170 8.99 10.92 28.16
C ASN A 170 10.21 10.48 29.01
N PRO A 171 11.45 10.83 28.64
CA PRO A 171 12.62 10.45 29.43
C PRO A 171 12.73 11.18 30.78
N TYR A 172 11.94 12.26 30.98
CA TYR A 172 12.00 13.12 32.17
C TYR A 172 10.78 13.00 33.08
N GLY A 173 9.87 12.05 32.85
CA GLY A 173 8.68 11.87 33.68
C GLY A 173 7.65 10.90 33.10
N SER A 174 6.44 10.93 33.62
CA SER A 174 5.33 10.13 33.11
C SER A 174 4.78 10.69 31.79
N GLY A 175 4.27 9.81 30.92
CA GLY A 175 3.59 10.17 29.68
C GLY A 175 4.47 10.02 28.43
N THR A 176 4.01 10.59 27.33
CA THR A 176 4.67 10.53 26.01
C THR A 176 4.93 11.92 25.48
N ILE A 177 5.99 12.08 24.70
CA ILE A 177 6.31 13.30 23.96
C ILE A 177 6.17 13.05 22.47
N ILE A 178 5.60 14.01 21.74
CA ILE A 178 5.56 13.97 20.28
C ILE A 178 6.94 14.34 19.77
N THR A 179 7.56 13.45 19.01
CA THR A 179 8.92 13.63 18.48
C THR A 179 8.92 13.98 17.00
N SER A 180 7.92 13.50 16.26
CA SER A 180 7.74 13.78 14.84
C SER A 180 6.29 13.59 14.41
N ARG A 181 5.96 14.07 13.21
CA ARG A 181 4.70 13.81 12.52
C ARG A 181 4.97 13.37 11.10
N TYR A 182 4.07 12.60 10.52
CA TYR A 182 4.03 12.38 9.08
C TYR A 182 2.72 12.86 8.48
N PHE A 183 2.81 13.27 7.21
CA PHE A 183 1.72 13.74 6.38
C PHE A 183 1.75 12.93 5.10
N VAL A 184 0.60 12.55 4.58
CA VAL A 184 0.50 11.75 3.36
C VAL A 184 -0.41 12.47 2.37
N LYS A 185 -0.05 12.42 1.10
CA LYS A 185 -0.88 12.86 -0.01
C LYS A 185 -0.82 11.84 -1.13
N VAL A 186 -1.98 11.54 -1.69
CA VAL A 186 -2.17 10.71 -2.87
C VAL A 186 -2.35 11.64 -4.07
N THR A 187 -1.67 11.35 -5.17
CA THR A 187 -1.87 12.04 -6.43
C THR A 187 -1.84 11.03 -7.56
N ASP A 188 -2.43 11.41 -8.68
CA ASP A 188 -2.34 10.63 -9.90
C ASP A 188 -0.94 10.71 -10.54
N ASN A 189 -0.64 9.82 -11.49
CA ASN A 189 0.52 9.93 -12.38
C ASN A 189 0.27 10.82 -13.62
N ALA A 190 -0.71 11.72 -13.53
CA ALA A 190 -1.03 12.73 -14.53
C ALA A 190 0.20 13.31 -15.24
N GLY A 191 0.13 13.32 -16.57
CA GLY A 191 1.15 13.70 -17.52
C GLY A 191 1.86 12.49 -18.15
N ASP A 192 1.79 11.31 -17.52
CA ASP A 192 2.39 10.09 -18.04
C ASP A 192 1.66 9.58 -19.29
N LEU A 193 2.43 9.02 -20.24
CA LEU A 193 1.86 8.51 -21.49
C LEU A 193 0.85 7.37 -21.28
N THR A 194 1.05 6.55 -20.24
CA THR A 194 0.16 5.43 -19.91
C THR A 194 -1.22 5.91 -19.48
N GLU A 195 -1.25 6.93 -18.62
CA GLU A 195 -2.47 7.55 -18.11
C GLU A 195 -3.26 8.23 -19.23
N ARG A 196 -2.58 9.08 -20.01
CA ARG A 196 -3.20 9.77 -21.16
C ARG A 196 -3.77 8.81 -22.19
N THR A 197 -3.10 7.67 -22.41
CA THR A 197 -3.59 6.64 -23.33
C THR A 197 -4.82 5.93 -22.77
N ALA A 198 -4.81 5.61 -21.47
CA ALA A 198 -5.93 4.96 -20.79
C ALA A 198 -7.18 5.86 -20.72
N GLU A 199 -7.00 7.17 -20.52
CA GLU A 199 -8.08 8.15 -20.53
C GLU A 199 -8.60 8.45 -21.96
N GLY A 200 -7.89 7.99 -23.00
CA GLY A 200 -8.25 8.21 -24.40
C GLY A 200 -8.00 9.66 -24.87
N VAL A 201 -7.11 10.39 -24.19
CA VAL A 201 -6.84 11.80 -24.43
C VAL A 201 -5.96 11.97 -25.67
N PRO A 202 -6.39 12.73 -26.70
CA PRO A 202 -5.58 12.97 -27.89
C PRO A 202 -4.21 13.62 -27.60
N PRO A 203 -3.21 13.44 -28.48
CA PRO A 203 -1.94 14.16 -28.37
C PRO A 203 -2.14 15.68 -28.30
N GLY A 204 -1.58 16.33 -27.27
CA GLY A 204 -1.68 17.78 -27.07
C GLY A 204 -2.82 18.26 -26.18
N GLN A 205 -3.75 17.38 -25.77
CA GLN A 205 -4.72 17.65 -24.72
C GLN A 205 -4.19 17.19 -23.35
N LEU A 206 -4.58 17.91 -22.31
CA LEU A 206 -4.22 17.60 -20.92
C LEU A 206 -5.23 16.62 -20.32
N ASP A 207 -4.72 15.66 -19.57
CA ASP A 207 -5.47 14.66 -18.79
C ASP A 207 -6.14 15.25 -17.55
N ASN A 208 -7.03 14.49 -16.90
CA ASN A 208 -7.62 14.89 -15.62
C ASN A 208 -6.83 14.34 -14.41
N PRO A 209 -6.10 15.17 -13.65
CA PRO A 209 -5.28 14.72 -12.51
C PRO A 209 -6.08 14.20 -11.30
N PHE A 210 -7.42 14.25 -11.35
CA PHE A 210 -8.32 13.78 -10.30
C PHE A 210 -9.14 12.54 -10.72
N VAL A 211 -8.80 11.93 -11.85
CA VAL A 211 -9.38 10.68 -12.33
C VAL A 211 -8.23 9.75 -12.69
N ASP A 212 -8.20 8.57 -12.10
CA ASP A 212 -7.26 7.50 -12.44
C ASP A 212 -7.85 6.64 -13.56
N ALA A 213 -7.17 6.57 -14.70
CA ALA A 213 -7.54 5.74 -15.84
C ALA A 213 -6.66 4.49 -15.97
N ASP A 214 -5.36 4.59 -15.69
CA ASP A 214 -4.42 3.49 -15.89
C ASP A 214 -4.30 2.53 -14.69
N GLY A 215 -4.81 2.93 -13.52
CA GLY A 215 -4.77 2.18 -12.27
C GLY A 215 -3.54 2.49 -11.40
N THR A 216 -2.88 3.64 -11.59
CA THR A 216 -1.62 3.99 -10.91
C THR A 216 -1.78 5.27 -10.10
N ILE A 217 -1.38 5.21 -8.82
CA ILE A 217 -1.29 6.40 -7.97
C ILE A 217 0.11 6.55 -7.41
N ILE A 218 0.38 7.78 -7.00
CA ILE A 218 1.61 8.18 -6.35
C ILE A 218 1.25 8.61 -4.93
N ILE A 219 1.92 8.02 -3.96
CA ILE A 219 1.80 8.40 -2.55
C ILE A 219 3.09 9.06 -2.13
N ARG A 220 2.97 10.28 -1.62
CA ARG A 220 4.09 11.00 -1.02
C ARG A 220 3.84 11.17 0.46
N SER A 221 4.84 10.76 1.24
CA SER A 221 4.85 10.94 2.69
C SER A 221 5.94 11.92 3.08
N MET A 222 5.56 12.94 3.84
CA MET A 222 6.46 13.94 4.40
C MET A 222 6.54 13.76 5.91
N GLY A 223 7.74 13.45 6.40
CA GLY A 223 8.05 13.40 7.82
C GLY A 223 8.64 14.73 8.29
N VAL A 224 8.13 15.22 9.41
CA VAL A 224 8.52 16.48 10.04
C VAL A 224 8.94 16.20 11.47
N ALA A 225 10.19 16.52 11.80
CA ALA A 225 10.72 16.38 13.16
C ALA A 225 11.23 17.71 13.69
N GLY A 226 10.99 17.96 14.97
CA GLY A 226 11.48 19.17 15.63
C GLY A 226 13.00 19.14 15.78
N THR A 227 13.62 20.31 15.70
CA THR A 227 15.02 20.57 16.10
C THR A 227 15.03 21.46 17.34
N ILE A 228 16.22 21.68 17.91
CA ILE A 228 16.43 22.66 18.97
C ILE A 228 15.89 24.03 18.52
N ARG A 229 14.99 24.58 19.33
CA ARG A 229 14.33 25.87 19.10
C ARG A 229 15.34 27.01 19.14
N GLU A 230 15.49 27.77 18.06
CA GLU A 230 16.15 29.08 18.13
C GLU A 230 15.13 30.14 18.59
N ILE A 231 15.46 30.95 19.60
CA ILE A 231 14.52 31.96 20.17
C ILE A 231 14.92 33.39 19.74
N GLY A 232 15.80 33.53 18.75
CA GLY A 232 16.21 34.85 18.24
C GLY A 232 15.23 35.44 17.22
N GLY A 233 14.32 36.32 17.66
CA GLY A 233 13.82 37.42 16.82
C GLY A 233 12.67 37.17 15.84
N GLY A 234 11.67 36.32 16.17
CA GLY A 234 10.31 36.51 15.65
C GLY A 234 9.68 35.35 14.86
N ALA A 235 10.46 34.45 14.25
CA ALA A 235 9.95 33.18 13.75
C ALA A 235 11.09 32.20 13.51
N VAL A 236 11.39 31.33 14.48
CA VAL A 236 12.27 30.19 14.22
C VAL A 236 11.64 28.89 14.70
N ARG A 237 11.19 28.13 13.71
CA ARG A 237 11.13 26.67 13.80
C ARG A 237 11.81 26.19 12.52
N ALA A 238 12.88 25.42 12.68
CA ALA A 238 13.61 24.81 11.57
C ALA A 238 13.43 23.29 11.70
N ASN A 239 12.26 22.76 11.37
CA ASN A 239 12.05 21.32 11.41
C ASN A 239 12.95 20.62 10.40
N SER A 240 13.46 19.44 10.76
CA SER A 240 14.06 18.54 9.80
C SER A 240 12.97 17.86 8.98
N LEU A 241 13.21 17.75 7.68
CA LEU A 241 12.25 17.22 6.72
C LEU A 241 12.85 16.06 5.95
N SER A 242 12.03 15.02 5.77
CA SER A 242 12.31 13.92 4.84
C SER A 242 11.04 13.62 4.08
N VAL A 243 11.17 13.37 2.79
CA VAL A 243 10.06 13.08 1.91
C VAL A 243 10.37 11.80 1.16
N TYR A 244 9.45 10.84 1.19
CA TYR A 244 9.54 9.65 0.37
C TYR A 244 8.33 9.60 -0.55
N GLU A 245 8.56 9.09 -1.75
CA GLU A 245 7.53 8.86 -2.75
C GLU A 245 7.52 7.38 -3.12
N MET A 246 6.31 6.83 -3.22
CA MET A 246 6.06 5.48 -3.69
C MET A 246 4.96 5.49 -4.75
N ARG A 247 5.12 4.64 -5.77
CA ARG A 247 4.09 4.43 -6.80
C ARG A 247 3.40 3.10 -6.57
N PHE A 248 2.08 3.11 -6.64
CA PHE A 248 1.23 1.94 -6.50
C PHE A 248 0.41 1.74 -7.76
N ARG A 249 0.28 0.49 -8.21
CA ARG A 249 -0.54 0.12 -9.35
C ARG A 249 -1.54 -0.96 -8.94
N LYS A 250 -2.84 -0.75 -9.20
CA LYS A 250 -3.87 -1.77 -9.05
C LYS A 250 -3.52 -2.96 -9.93
N SER A 251 -3.54 -4.17 -9.36
CA SER A 251 -3.37 -5.38 -10.16
C SER A 251 -4.64 -5.60 -10.97
N LYS A 252 -4.51 -5.58 -12.30
CA LYS A 252 -5.59 -5.94 -13.23
C LYS A 252 -5.48 -7.40 -13.71
N SER A 253 -4.63 -8.22 -13.09
CA SER A 253 -4.41 -9.62 -13.50
C SER A 253 -5.69 -10.45 -13.42
N PHE A 254 -6.58 -10.16 -12.46
CA PHE A 254 -7.81 -10.92 -12.21
C PHE A 254 -9.08 -10.12 -12.54
N SER A 255 -9.00 -9.14 -13.46
CA SER A 255 -10.19 -8.46 -13.98
C SER A 255 -10.90 -9.37 -14.99
N PHE A 256 -11.58 -10.38 -14.48
CA PHE A 256 -12.36 -11.29 -15.31
C PHE A 256 -13.69 -10.66 -15.67
N ASP A 257 -13.97 -10.65 -16.96
CA ASP A 257 -15.20 -10.13 -17.54
C ASP A 257 -16.26 -11.23 -17.74
N SER A 258 -15.88 -12.50 -17.49
CA SER A 258 -16.72 -13.71 -17.58
C SER A 258 -17.02 -14.25 -16.18
N PRO A 259 -18.24 -14.76 -15.91
CA PRO A 259 -18.62 -15.26 -14.59
C PRO A 259 -17.98 -16.62 -14.29
N LEU A 260 -17.58 -17.36 -15.32
CA LEU A 260 -16.80 -18.60 -15.21
C LEU A 260 -15.56 -18.52 -16.10
N VAL A 261 -14.39 -18.74 -15.50
CA VAL A 261 -13.10 -18.78 -16.19
C VAL A 261 -12.38 -20.08 -15.82
N LEU A 262 -12.11 -20.90 -16.83
CA LEU A 262 -11.41 -22.17 -16.68
C LEU A 262 -10.08 -22.09 -17.42
N GLU A 263 -8.98 -22.25 -16.71
CA GLU A 263 -7.64 -22.19 -17.32
C GLU A 263 -6.98 -23.55 -17.32
N GLY A 264 -6.42 -23.96 -18.46
CA GLY A 264 -5.64 -25.19 -18.58
C GLY A 264 -5.63 -25.71 -20.01
N ASP A 265 -4.51 -26.33 -20.39
CA ASP A 265 -4.32 -27.02 -21.67
C ASP A 265 -5.34 -28.16 -21.84
N THR A 266 -5.65 -28.82 -20.72
CA THR A 266 -6.68 -29.85 -20.65
C THR A 266 -7.63 -29.54 -19.49
N ILE A 267 -8.92 -29.42 -19.81
CA ILE A 267 -10.02 -29.25 -18.87
C ILE A 267 -10.88 -30.52 -18.90
N VAL A 268 -11.06 -31.14 -17.73
CA VAL A 268 -11.84 -32.38 -17.60
C VAL A 268 -12.94 -32.26 -16.55
N PRO A 269 -13.93 -33.16 -16.55
CA PRO A 269 -14.89 -33.27 -15.46
C PRO A 269 -14.23 -33.53 -14.10
N SER A 270 -14.71 -32.85 -13.04
CA SER A 270 -14.35 -33.18 -11.64
C SER A 270 -15.13 -34.41 -11.13
N SER A 271 -16.36 -34.59 -11.62
CA SER A 271 -17.25 -35.75 -11.41
C SER A 271 -17.45 -36.51 -12.74
N PRO A 272 -18.29 -37.56 -12.85
CA PRO A 272 -18.45 -38.32 -14.10
C PRO A 272 -18.79 -37.49 -15.36
N SER A 273 -19.40 -36.31 -15.22
CA SER A 273 -19.63 -35.36 -16.29
C SER A 273 -19.31 -33.92 -15.86
N MET A 274 -18.93 -33.07 -16.82
CA MET A 274 -18.69 -31.63 -16.57
C MET A 274 -20.00 -30.87 -16.39
N TRP A 275 -21.03 -31.26 -17.15
CA TRP A 275 -22.36 -30.67 -17.11
C TRP A 275 -23.35 -31.75 -16.76
N ASP A 276 -23.91 -31.67 -15.56
CA ASP A 276 -24.99 -32.54 -15.11
C ASP A 276 -26.25 -31.72 -14.81
N GLY A 277 -27.43 -32.27 -15.06
CA GLY A 277 -28.70 -31.56 -14.93
C GLY A 277 -29.04 -30.58 -16.06
N ALA A 278 -30.29 -30.14 -16.12
CA ALA A 278 -30.85 -29.34 -17.21
C ALA A 278 -31.18 -27.88 -16.84
N ALA A 279 -30.90 -27.47 -15.59
CA ALA A 279 -31.50 -26.30 -14.96
C ALA A 279 -30.48 -25.31 -14.40
N PHE A 280 -29.29 -25.26 -15.01
CA PHE A 280 -28.33 -24.19 -14.73
C PHE A 280 -28.50 -23.00 -15.68
N ASP A 281 -27.94 -21.86 -15.31
CA ASP A 281 -27.93 -20.60 -16.07
C ASP A 281 -26.59 -19.88 -15.88
N ILE A 282 -25.90 -19.57 -16.97
CA ILE A 282 -24.63 -18.82 -16.96
C ILE A 282 -24.79 -17.64 -17.89
N ASP A 283 -24.79 -16.43 -17.34
CA ASP A 283 -24.94 -15.20 -18.11
C ASP A 283 -23.70 -14.32 -18.04
N GLY A 284 -22.97 -14.26 -19.15
CA GLY A 284 -21.81 -13.39 -19.34
C GLY A 284 -22.16 -11.95 -19.72
N GLY A 285 -23.44 -11.63 -19.95
CA GLY A 285 -23.86 -10.31 -20.38
C GLY A 285 -23.22 -9.89 -21.71
N SER A 286 -22.38 -8.85 -21.68
CA SER A 286 -21.60 -8.39 -22.85
C SER A 286 -20.39 -9.26 -23.19
N ASN A 287 -20.01 -10.18 -22.30
CA ASN A 287 -18.83 -11.04 -22.39
C ASN A 287 -19.22 -12.50 -22.56
N TYR A 288 -18.23 -13.40 -22.68
CA TYR A 288 -18.52 -14.83 -22.73
C TYR A 288 -19.15 -15.29 -21.41
N GLY A 289 -20.12 -16.20 -21.47
CA GLY A 289 -20.66 -16.86 -20.28
C GLY A 289 -19.63 -17.79 -19.64
N VAL A 290 -18.87 -18.51 -20.47
CA VAL A 290 -17.69 -19.26 -20.03
C VAL A 290 -16.48 -18.85 -20.84
N ALA A 291 -15.42 -18.42 -20.17
CA ALA A 291 -14.15 -18.13 -20.78
C ALA A 291 -13.15 -19.24 -20.49
N THR A 292 -12.35 -19.60 -21.49
CA THR A 292 -11.21 -20.49 -21.29
C THR A 292 -9.90 -19.73 -21.48
N ILE A 293 -8.88 -20.10 -20.71
CA ILE A 293 -7.50 -19.66 -20.90
C ILE A 293 -6.66 -20.89 -21.21
N ASP A 294 -5.91 -20.83 -22.30
CA ASP A 294 -5.05 -21.88 -22.80
C ASP A 294 -3.58 -21.52 -22.57
N PRO A 295 -2.90 -22.16 -21.61
CA PRO A 295 -1.48 -21.94 -21.39
C PRO A 295 -0.60 -22.45 -22.56
N ASN A 296 -1.15 -23.21 -23.50
CA ASN A 296 -0.41 -23.81 -24.62
C ASN A 296 -1.12 -23.60 -25.96
N LEU A 297 -0.87 -22.44 -26.57
CA LEU A 297 -1.44 -22.05 -27.86
C LEU A 297 -1.13 -22.99 -29.06
N ALA A 298 -0.30 -24.02 -28.89
CA ALA A 298 0.15 -24.89 -29.98
C ALA A 298 -0.77 -26.09 -30.28
N ASN A 299 -1.67 -26.50 -29.37
CA ASN A 299 -2.48 -27.72 -29.51
C ASN A 299 -4.00 -27.47 -29.66
N GLY A 300 -4.41 -26.21 -29.81
CA GLY A 300 -5.80 -25.81 -30.02
C GLY A 300 -6.55 -25.54 -28.72
N THR A 301 -7.72 -24.91 -28.81
CA THR A 301 -8.34 -24.28 -27.63
C THR A 301 -9.12 -25.27 -26.73
N PRO A 302 -9.09 -25.11 -25.39
CA PRO A 302 -9.89 -25.89 -24.43
C PRO A 302 -11.42 -25.76 -24.59
N VAL A 303 -11.89 -24.80 -25.40
CA VAL A 303 -13.31 -24.55 -25.69
C VAL A 303 -14.06 -25.83 -26.11
N ASN A 304 -13.43 -26.70 -26.91
CA ASN A 304 -14.06 -27.95 -27.35
C ASN A 304 -14.26 -28.94 -26.20
N GLN A 305 -13.34 -29.00 -25.24
CA GLN A 305 -13.45 -29.87 -24.07
C GLN A 305 -14.62 -29.43 -23.19
N VAL A 306 -14.79 -28.12 -23.02
CA VAL A 306 -15.92 -27.53 -22.29
C VAL A 306 -17.24 -27.75 -23.01
N THR A 307 -17.29 -27.58 -24.32
CA THR A 307 -18.57 -27.61 -25.08
C THR A 307 -19.02 -29.01 -25.51
N SER A 308 -18.11 -29.98 -25.63
CA SER A 308 -18.43 -31.33 -26.13
C SER A 308 -19.40 -32.12 -25.23
N GLY A 309 -19.41 -31.83 -23.93
CA GLY A 309 -20.31 -32.46 -22.96
C GLY A 309 -21.72 -31.85 -22.87
N LEU A 310 -22.01 -30.77 -23.60
CA LEU A 310 -23.29 -30.07 -23.53
C LEU A 310 -24.34 -30.65 -24.49
N THR A 311 -25.53 -30.92 -23.96
CA THR A 311 -26.73 -31.18 -24.77
C THR A 311 -27.23 -29.90 -25.45
N ASN A 312 -28.04 -30.03 -26.51
CA ASN A 312 -28.59 -28.88 -27.22
C ASN A 312 -29.45 -27.96 -26.35
N SER A 313 -30.11 -28.49 -25.32
CA SER A 313 -30.87 -27.69 -24.37
C SER A 313 -29.95 -26.93 -23.43
N GLN A 314 -28.93 -27.58 -22.87
CA GLN A 314 -27.95 -26.95 -21.98
C GLN A 314 -27.14 -25.86 -22.68
N LYS A 315 -26.87 -25.98 -23.99
CA LYS A 315 -26.19 -24.93 -24.74
C LYS A 315 -26.88 -23.57 -24.66
N LYS A 316 -28.22 -23.54 -24.57
CA LYS A 316 -29.02 -22.30 -24.48
C LYS A 316 -28.90 -21.61 -23.12
N ASN A 317 -28.45 -22.34 -22.10
CA ASN A 317 -28.30 -21.86 -20.74
C ASN A 317 -26.96 -21.16 -20.51
N ILE A 318 -26.10 -21.09 -21.53
CA ILE A 318 -24.84 -20.34 -21.49
C ILE A 318 -24.98 -19.18 -22.46
N THR A 319 -25.29 -18.00 -21.93
CA THR A 319 -25.57 -16.77 -22.68
C THR A 319 -24.45 -15.75 -22.54
N GLY A 320 -24.38 -14.86 -23.53
CA GLY A 320 -23.34 -13.82 -23.61
C GLY A 320 -22.83 -13.66 -25.04
N LYS A 321 -21.58 -13.21 -25.16
CA LYS A 321 -20.84 -13.05 -26.42
C LYS A 321 -20.56 -14.40 -27.10
N GLY A 322 -20.46 -14.45 -28.42
CA GLY A 322 -19.98 -15.65 -29.14
C GLY A 322 -21.02 -16.69 -29.52
N GLY A 323 -22.32 -16.43 -29.32
CA GLY A 323 -23.40 -17.31 -29.78
C GLY A 323 -23.84 -18.33 -28.74
N THR A 324 -24.38 -19.47 -29.20
CA THR A 324 -24.99 -20.50 -28.34
C THR A 324 -24.28 -21.85 -28.53
N PRO A 325 -23.55 -22.36 -27.52
CA PRO A 325 -23.33 -21.78 -26.20
C PRO A 325 -22.32 -20.63 -26.24
N SER A 326 -22.45 -19.69 -25.29
CA SER A 326 -21.50 -18.58 -25.13
C SER A 326 -20.22 -19.05 -24.41
N VAL A 327 -19.36 -19.73 -25.15
CA VAL A 327 -18.03 -20.19 -24.68
C VAL A 327 -16.95 -19.68 -25.61
N GLY A 328 -15.89 -19.09 -25.06
CA GLY A 328 -14.82 -18.54 -25.87
C GLY A 328 -13.45 -18.62 -25.21
N ASP A 329 -12.41 -18.68 -26.03
CA ASP A 329 -11.03 -18.55 -25.60
C ASP A 329 -10.65 -17.07 -25.50
N ILE A 330 -10.16 -16.66 -24.32
CA ILE A 330 -9.74 -15.29 -24.04
C ILE A 330 -8.22 -15.14 -23.97
N THR A 331 -7.44 -16.19 -24.20
CA THR A 331 -5.99 -16.21 -24.03
C THR A 331 -5.28 -15.08 -24.76
N THR A 332 -5.64 -14.84 -26.02
CA THR A 332 -5.03 -13.79 -26.85
C THR A 332 -5.54 -12.39 -26.52
N THR A 333 -6.59 -12.27 -25.71
CA THR A 333 -7.12 -10.99 -25.22
C THR A 333 -6.51 -10.57 -23.89
N LEU A 334 -5.82 -11.50 -23.20
CA LEU A 334 -5.03 -11.18 -22.01
C LEU A 334 -3.87 -10.26 -22.42
N SER A 335 -3.88 -9.04 -21.90
CA SER A 335 -2.84 -8.04 -22.16
C SER A 335 -2.40 -7.36 -20.86
N ALA A 336 -1.22 -6.75 -20.89
CA ALA A 336 -0.60 -6.12 -19.72
C ALA A 336 -0.57 -7.07 -18.52
N ASP A 337 -1.22 -6.69 -17.40
CA ASP A 337 -1.23 -7.49 -16.17
C ASP A 337 -1.94 -8.84 -16.33
N GLY A 338 -2.92 -8.94 -17.24
CA GLY A 338 -3.66 -10.18 -17.50
C GLY A 338 -2.78 -11.30 -18.07
N ALA A 339 -1.67 -10.96 -18.74
CA ALA A 339 -0.72 -11.94 -19.26
C ALA A 339 0.01 -12.71 -18.13
N ASN A 340 -0.02 -12.19 -16.89
CA ASN A 340 0.54 -12.90 -15.73
C ASN A 340 -0.20 -14.20 -15.40
N LEU A 341 -1.46 -14.35 -15.83
CA LEU A 341 -2.21 -15.58 -15.65
C LEU A 341 -1.54 -16.76 -16.37
N LEU A 342 -0.91 -16.52 -17.53
CA LEU A 342 -0.17 -17.52 -18.31
C LEU A 342 1.17 -17.93 -17.67
N ASN A 343 1.50 -17.42 -16.48
CA ASN A 343 2.71 -17.76 -15.75
C ASN A 343 2.37 -18.60 -14.50
N PRO A 344 2.68 -19.90 -14.48
CA PRO A 344 2.34 -20.76 -13.33
C PRO A 344 3.09 -20.34 -12.07
N GLY A 345 4.32 -19.81 -12.19
CA GLY A 345 5.07 -19.27 -11.06
C GLY A 345 4.42 -18.03 -10.43
N TYR A 346 3.80 -17.18 -11.25
CA TYR A 346 3.06 -16.02 -10.77
C TYR A 346 1.85 -16.46 -9.95
N LEU A 347 1.01 -17.34 -10.49
CA LEU A 347 -0.18 -17.85 -9.82
C LEU A 347 0.17 -18.57 -8.51
N TRP A 348 1.21 -19.41 -8.54
CA TRP A 348 1.69 -20.11 -7.36
C TRP A 348 2.20 -19.16 -6.28
N ASN A 349 2.98 -18.14 -6.64
CA ASN A 349 3.47 -17.16 -5.66
C ASN A 349 2.32 -16.31 -5.10
N PHE A 350 1.36 -15.94 -5.95
CA PHE A 350 0.17 -15.19 -5.55
C PHE A 350 -0.60 -15.94 -4.45
N ILE A 351 -0.91 -17.22 -4.66
CA ILE A 351 -1.69 -17.98 -3.68
C ILE A 351 -0.90 -18.44 -2.45
N GLN A 352 0.38 -18.78 -2.59
CA GLN A 352 1.16 -19.31 -1.46
C GLN A 352 1.76 -18.22 -0.57
N TYR A 353 2.10 -17.06 -1.14
CA TYR A 353 2.88 -16.03 -0.43
C TYR A 353 2.20 -14.66 -0.40
N GLU A 354 1.45 -14.26 -1.43
CA GLU A 354 0.80 -12.95 -1.43
C GLU A 354 -0.52 -12.97 -0.65
N VAL A 355 -1.51 -13.76 -1.09
CA VAL A 355 -2.86 -13.81 -0.49
C VAL A 355 -2.86 -13.99 1.03
N PRO A 356 -2.07 -14.91 1.63
CA PRO A 356 -2.09 -15.12 3.09
C PRO A 356 -1.66 -13.91 3.90
N THR A 357 -0.94 -12.95 3.31
CA THR A 357 -0.42 -11.76 4.01
C THR A 357 -1.47 -10.66 4.17
N PHE A 358 -2.50 -10.66 3.33
CA PHE A 358 -3.55 -9.63 3.31
C PHE A 358 -4.96 -10.20 3.46
N ALA A 359 -5.12 -11.53 3.58
CA ALA A 359 -6.42 -12.14 3.84
C ALA A 359 -6.94 -11.78 5.24
N ASP A 360 -8.24 -11.47 5.35
CA ASP A 360 -8.91 -11.26 6.64
C ASP A 360 -8.98 -12.57 7.45
N GLY A 361 -9.13 -13.72 6.77
CA GLY A 361 -9.22 -15.04 7.38
C GLY A 361 -8.34 -16.06 6.68
N VAL A 362 -7.44 -16.69 7.43
CA VAL A 362 -6.51 -17.74 6.95
C VAL A 362 -6.80 -19.06 7.65
N TYR A 363 -7.22 -20.06 6.87
CA TYR A 363 -7.57 -21.39 7.36
C TYR A 363 -6.60 -22.43 6.78
N GLN A 364 -5.94 -23.18 7.65
CA GLN A 364 -4.94 -24.18 7.26
C GLN A 364 -5.53 -25.58 7.27
N GLY A 365 -5.15 -26.41 6.30
CA GLY A 365 -5.65 -27.77 6.13
C GLY A 365 -7.08 -27.81 5.62
N ASN A 366 -7.60 -29.03 5.46
CA ASN A 366 -8.92 -29.26 4.88
C ASN A 366 -10.03 -28.70 5.79
N GLN A 367 -10.96 -27.97 5.18
CA GLN A 367 -12.08 -27.31 5.84
C GLN A 367 -13.41 -27.90 5.39
N SER A 368 -14.39 -27.90 6.30
CA SER A 368 -15.78 -28.19 5.97
C SER A 368 -16.70 -27.21 6.68
N TRP A 369 -17.45 -26.42 5.89
CA TRP A 369 -18.31 -25.37 6.40
C TRP A 369 -19.75 -25.60 5.95
N SER A 370 -20.69 -25.33 6.85
CA SER A 370 -22.12 -25.35 6.53
C SER A 370 -22.75 -24.02 6.91
N GLY A 371 -23.90 -23.64 6.36
CA GLY A 371 -24.55 -22.37 6.70
C GLY A 371 -24.77 -22.16 8.22
N ASN A 372 -24.90 -23.24 8.99
CA ASN A 372 -25.05 -23.18 10.46
C ASN A 372 -23.72 -23.16 11.24
N SER A 373 -22.59 -23.39 10.57
CA SER A 373 -21.27 -23.56 11.19
C SER A 373 -20.13 -22.90 10.40
N GLN A 374 -20.45 -21.98 9.48
CA GLN A 374 -19.47 -21.28 8.67
C GLN A 374 -18.83 -20.14 9.47
N PRO A 375 -17.54 -19.83 9.23
CA PRO A 375 -16.98 -18.57 9.68
C PRO A 375 -17.64 -17.39 8.95
N TYR A 376 -17.50 -16.18 9.50
CA TYR A 376 -17.92 -14.97 8.79
C TYR A 376 -16.96 -14.70 7.62
N VAL A 377 -17.43 -14.96 6.41
CA VAL A 377 -16.68 -14.85 5.14
C VAL A 377 -17.09 -13.61 4.33
N GLY A 378 -17.58 -12.59 5.03
CA GLY A 378 -17.98 -11.31 4.44
C GLY A 378 -19.38 -11.28 3.87
N PHE A 379 -19.79 -10.09 3.43
CA PHE A 379 -21.09 -9.81 2.86
C PHE A 379 -20.96 -8.80 1.72
N PHE A 380 -21.61 -9.07 0.60
CA PHE A 380 -21.73 -8.13 -0.50
C PHE A 380 -23.12 -8.19 -1.12
N ASP A 381 -23.75 -7.04 -1.31
CA ASP A 381 -25.03 -6.89 -1.99
C ASP A 381 -24.79 -6.36 -3.42
N PRO A 382 -24.95 -7.20 -4.46
CA PRO A 382 -24.68 -6.81 -5.85
C PRO A 382 -25.67 -5.77 -6.40
N THR A 383 -26.79 -5.53 -5.72
CA THR A 383 -27.79 -4.53 -6.12
C THR A 383 -27.41 -3.11 -5.69
N LYS A 384 -26.42 -2.98 -4.80
CA LYS A 384 -25.92 -1.71 -4.27
C LYS A 384 -24.55 -1.38 -4.83
N ASP A 385 -24.18 -0.11 -4.75
CA ASP A 385 -22.84 0.33 -5.14
C ASP A 385 -21.77 -0.33 -4.25
N ALA A 386 -20.57 -0.52 -4.80
CA ALA A 386 -19.44 -1.12 -4.07
C ALA A 386 -18.97 -0.26 -2.88
N THR A 387 -19.29 1.03 -2.87
CA THR A 387 -18.99 2.00 -1.80
C THR A 387 -20.08 2.09 -0.73
N ASP A 388 -21.19 1.35 -0.85
CA ASP A 388 -22.27 1.40 0.15
C ASP A 388 -21.77 0.91 1.52
N PRO A 389 -22.03 1.62 2.63
CA PRO A 389 -21.57 1.24 3.96
C PRO A 389 -22.05 -0.13 4.45
N VAL A 390 -23.10 -0.70 3.84
CA VAL A 390 -23.54 -2.07 4.15
C VAL A 390 -22.59 -3.14 3.61
N GLN A 391 -21.78 -2.80 2.60
CA GLN A 391 -20.83 -3.72 2.00
C GLN A 391 -19.73 -4.05 3.02
N ASN A 392 -19.47 -5.34 3.23
CA ASN A 392 -18.39 -5.80 4.07
C ASN A 392 -17.72 -7.02 3.44
N PRO A 393 -17.15 -6.89 2.22
CA PRO A 393 -16.48 -7.99 1.55
C PRO A 393 -15.28 -8.43 2.39
N LYS A 394 -15.02 -9.75 2.43
CA LYS A 394 -13.86 -10.31 3.12
C LYS A 394 -12.99 -11.13 2.19
N ILE A 395 -11.69 -11.13 2.47
CA ILE A 395 -10.71 -11.97 1.80
C ILE A 395 -10.49 -13.21 2.68
N THR A 396 -11.00 -14.35 2.21
CA THR A 396 -10.93 -15.63 2.90
C THR A 396 -9.98 -16.56 2.15
N TYR A 397 -8.95 -17.05 2.81
CA TYR A 397 -7.95 -17.95 2.25
C TYR A 397 -7.99 -19.31 2.95
N VAL A 398 -8.18 -20.38 2.18
CA VAL A 398 -8.16 -21.77 2.63
C VAL A 398 -6.99 -22.50 1.98
N ASN A 399 -6.01 -22.84 2.80
CA ASN A 399 -4.87 -23.66 2.38
C ASN A 399 -5.17 -25.14 2.55
N GLY A 400 -5.98 -25.69 1.65
CA GLY A 400 -6.43 -27.08 1.67
C GLY A 400 -7.71 -27.27 0.87
N ASP A 401 -8.31 -28.45 0.98
CA ASP A 401 -9.61 -28.73 0.36
C ASP A 401 -10.73 -28.03 1.16
N LEU A 402 -11.71 -27.46 0.48
CA LEU A 402 -12.88 -26.82 1.08
C LEU A 402 -14.16 -27.54 0.66
N SER A 403 -14.89 -28.06 1.64
CA SER A 403 -16.22 -28.65 1.46
C SER A 403 -17.30 -27.72 2.01
N LEU A 404 -18.21 -27.26 1.16
CA LEU A 404 -19.27 -26.32 1.51
C LEU A 404 -20.65 -27.00 1.56
N GLY A 405 -21.47 -26.63 2.54
CA GLY A 405 -22.73 -27.30 2.83
C GLY A 405 -23.87 -26.38 3.29
N GLY A 406 -25.10 -26.88 3.25
CA GLY A 406 -26.19 -26.44 4.13
C GLY A 406 -26.50 -24.93 4.14
N GLY A 407 -26.58 -24.28 2.98
CA GLY A 407 -26.96 -22.85 2.89
C GLY A 407 -25.81 -21.87 3.10
N PHE A 408 -24.59 -22.26 2.72
CA PHE A 408 -23.41 -21.40 2.80
C PHE A 408 -23.65 -20.08 2.06
N ASN A 409 -23.33 -18.95 2.71
CA ASN A 409 -23.46 -17.63 2.11
C ASN A 409 -22.31 -16.68 2.46
N GLY A 410 -21.98 -15.77 1.56
CA GLY A 410 -20.96 -14.75 1.82
C GLY A 410 -20.67 -13.83 0.64
N GLY A 411 -19.67 -12.98 0.78
CA GLY A 411 -19.20 -12.13 -0.30
C GLY A 411 -17.81 -11.53 -0.08
N GLY A 412 -17.13 -11.24 -1.19
CA GLY A 412 -15.73 -10.82 -1.22
C GLY A 412 -14.87 -11.73 -2.10
N LEU A 413 -13.68 -12.10 -1.63
CA LEU A 413 -12.76 -13.01 -2.32
C LEU A 413 -12.54 -14.27 -1.50
N LEU A 414 -12.90 -15.43 -2.06
CA LEU A 414 -12.60 -16.74 -1.50
C LEU A 414 -11.49 -17.40 -2.31
N VAL A 415 -10.38 -17.77 -1.67
CA VAL A 415 -9.25 -18.45 -2.31
C VAL A 415 -9.09 -19.84 -1.69
N VAL A 416 -9.05 -20.87 -2.53
CA VAL A 416 -8.91 -22.27 -2.13
C VAL A 416 -7.74 -22.89 -2.88
N THR A 417 -6.75 -23.42 -2.15
CA THR A 417 -5.57 -24.07 -2.78
C THR A 417 -5.79 -25.53 -3.15
N GLY A 418 -6.73 -26.20 -2.46
CA GLY A 418 -7.12 -27.58 -2.71
C GLY A 418 -8.33 -27.69 -3.65
N ALA A 419 -9.13 -28.73 -3.42
CA ALA A 419 -10.38 -28.97 -4.12
C ALA A 419 -11.53 -28.21 -3.46
N LEU A 420 -12.38 -27.54 -4.25
CA LEU A 420 -13.64 -26.95 -3.80
C LEU A 420 -14.79 -27.90 -4.15
N SER A 421 -15.51 -28.37 -3.15
CA SER A 421 -16.64 -29.30 -3.33
C SER A 421 -17.75 -29.02 -2.32
N GLY A 422 -18.87 -29.74 -2.39
CA GLY A 422 -19.93 -29.55 -1.42
C GLY A 422 -21.28 -30.17 -1.77
N ASN A 423 -22.28 -29.83 -0.96
CA ASN A 423 -23.66 -30.24 -1.16
C ASN A 423 -24.68 -29.19 -0.65
N GLY A 424 -25.83 -29.10 -1.31
CA GLY A 424 -26.90 -28.16 -0.92
C GLY A 424 -26.77 -26.78 -1.57
N SER A 425 -27.41 -25.76 -1.00
CA SER A 425 -27.45 -24.42 -1.60
C SER A 425 -26.27 -23.55 -1.18
N ILE A 426 -25.73 -22.79 -2.14
CA ILE A 426 -24.67 -21.79 -1.93
C ILE A 426 -25.09 -20.46 -2.53
N THR A 427 -24.83 -19.38 -1.82
CA THR A 427 -24.97 -18.02 -2.35
C THR A 427 -23.67 -17.24 -2.15
N TRP A 428 -23.02 -16.83 -3.23
CA TRP A 428 -21.77 -16.08 -3.15
C TRP A 428 -21.80 -14.84 -4.04
N ASN A 429 -21.48 -13.69 -3.45
CA ASN A 429 -21.39 -12.42 -4.17
C ASN A 429 -19.94 -11.93 -4.16
N GLY A 430 -19.22 -12.15 -5.26
CA GLY A 430 -17.81 -11.81 -5.39
C GLY A 430 -17.03 -12.85 -6.18
N LEU A 431 -15.75 -13.01 -5.84
CA LEU A 431 -14.85 -13.90 -6.55
C LEU A 431 -14.55 -15.16 -5.76
N ILE A 432 -14.38 -16.26 -6.50
CA ILE A 432 -13.83 -17.51 -5.98
C ILE A 432 -12.65 -17.91 -6.86
N PHE A 433 -11.50 -18.11 -6.24
CA PHE A 433 -10.29 -18.64 -6.86
C PHE A 433 -10.03 -20.04 -6.36
N VAL A 434 -10.02 -21.00 -7.26
CA VAL A 434 -9.61 -22.39 -7.00
C VAL A 434 -8.30 -22.61 -7.78
N ILE A 435 -7.19 -22.22 -7.15
CA ILE A 435 -5.86 -22.22 -7.75
C ILE A 435 -4.99 -23.16 -6.94
N GLY A 436 -4.43 -24.20 -7.56
CA GLY A 436 -3.61 -25.20 -6.85
C GLY A 436 -3.94 -26.59 -7.35
N LYS A 437 -4.75 -27.36 -6.62
CA LYS A 437 -5.35 -28.59 -7.18
C LYS A 437 -6.28 -28.32 -8.37
N GLY A 438 -6.82 -27.11 -8.50
CA GLY A 438 -7.65 -26.71 -9.64
C GLY A 438 -8.86 -27.63 -9.86
N ASP A 439 -9.46 -28.10 -8.76
CA ASP A 439 -10.55 -29.06 -8.78
C ASP A 439 -11.80 -28.46 -8.13
N CYS A 440 -12.82 -28.18 -8.94
CA CYS A 440 -14.06 -27.57 -8.49
C CYS A 440 -15.27 -28.43 -8.88
N SER A 441 -16.03 -28.87 -7.88
CA SER A 441 -17.18 -29.74 -8.06
C SER A 441 -18.44 -29.16 -7.43
N PHE A 442 -19.38 -28.75 -8.27
CA PHE A 442 -20.74 -28.37 -7.87
C PHE A 442 -21.76 -29.48 -8.15
N GLY A 443 -21.30 -30.73 -8.27
CA GLY A 443 -22.12 -31.90 -8.60
C GLY A 443 -23.32 -32.15 -7.67
N GLY A 444 -23.23 -31.75 -6.39
CA GLY A 444 -24.28 -31.90 -5.39
C GLY A 444 -24.94 -30.60 -4.95
N MET A 445 -24.73 -29.51 -5.70
CA MET A 445 -24.93 -28.15 -5.20
C MET A 445 -25.89 -27.35 -6.07
N ASN A 446 -26.61 -26.41 -5.44
CA ASN A 446 -27.36 -25.36 -6.13
C ASN A 446 -26.64 -24.05 -5.85
N VAL A 447 -25.81 -23.59 -6.80
CA VAL A 447 -24.95 -22.44 -6.62
C VAL A 447 -25.63 -21.20 -7.18
N SER A 448 -25.79 -20.14 -6.41
CA SER A 448 -26.19 -18.82 -6.89
C SER A 448 -24.99 -17.89 -6.70
N MET A 449 -24.27 -17.60 -7.78
CA MET A 449 -23.08 -16.77 -7.75
C MET A 449 -23.25 -15.52 -8.59
N THR A 450 -22.99 -14.36 -7.99
CA THR A 450 -22.87 -13.09 -8.71
C THR A 450 -21.43 -12.61 -8.58
N GLY A 451 -20.69 -12.59 -9.69
CA GLY A 451 -19.26 -12.31 -9.72
C GLY A 451 -18.52 -13.29 -10.63
N GLY A 452 -17.41 -13.87 -10.16
CA GLY A 452 -16.52 -14.67 -11.00
C GLY A 452 -15.91 -15.88 -10.30
N LEU A 453 -15.91 -17.02 -10.97
CA LEU A 453 -15.17 -18.22 -10.56
C LEU A 453 -13.98 -18.42 -11.50
N TYR A 454 -12.78 -18.51 -10.93
CA TYR A 454 -11.56 -18.82 -11.65
C TYR A 454 -10.97 -20.13 -11.13
N VAL A 455 -10.82 -21.12 -12.01
CA VAL A 455 -10.31 -22.46 -11.68
C VAL A 455 -9.09 -22.76 -12.53
N VAL A 456 -7.99 -23.11 -11.88
CA VAL A 456 -6.74 -23.48 -12.53
C VAL A 456 -5.95 -24.46 -11.68
N ASN A 457 -5.42 -25.52 -12.30
CA ASN A 457 -4.48 -26.41 -11.66
C ASN A 457 -3.06 -25.85 -11.83
N VAL A 458 -2.42 -25.49 -10.71
CA VAL A 458 -1.03 -25.09 -10.66
C VAL A 458 -0.37 -25.82 -9.50
N GLN A 459 0.56 -26.72 -9.81
CA GLN A 459 1.28 -27.48 -8.79
C GLN A 459 2.77 -27.54 -9.11
N PRO A 460 3.64 -27.58 -8.09
CA PRO A 460 5.04 -27.82 -8.30
C PRO A 460 5.27 -29.22 -8.87
N ASP A 461 6.20 -29.32 -9.82
CA ASP A 461 6.75 -30.59 -10.27
C ASP A 461 7.59 -31.26 -9.17
N ALA A 462 8.20 -32.41 -9.47
CA ALA A 462 9.08 -33.12 -8.54
C ALA A 462 10.29 -32.30 -8.07
N ASN A 463 10.64 -31.23 -8.78
CA ASN A 463 11.76 -30.33 -8.47
C ASN A 463 11.32 -29.04 -7.77
N GLY A 464 10.02 -28.89 -7.46
CA GLY A 464 9.48 -27.70 -6.82
C GLY A 464 9.15 -26.55 -7.78
N VAL A 465 9.19 -26.77 -9.09
CA VAL A 465 8.90 -25.73 -10.09
C VAL A 465 7.40 -25.75 -10.41
N PRO A 466 6.65 -24.65 -10.20
CA PRO A 466 5.22 -24.59 -10.52
C PRO A 466 4.95 -24.81 -12.01
N GLN A 467 4.00 -25.70 -12.31
CA GLN A 467 3.55 -26.01 -13.67
C GLN A 467 2.02 -26.01 -13.73
N PHE A 468 1.47 -25.74 -14.91
CA PHE A 468 0.05 -25.98 -15.17
C PHE A 468 -0.24 -27.48 -15.21
N GLY A 469 -1.32 -27.88 -14.55
CA GLY A 469 -1.84 -29.24 -14.62
C GLY A 469 -3.20 -29.32 -15.31
N THR A 470 -3.90 -30.42 -15.09
CA THR A 470 -5.25 -30.61 -15.61
C THR A 470 -6.28 -29.96 -14.70
N THR A 471 -7.00 -28.97 -15.23
CA THR A 471 -8.09 -28.31 -14.52
C THR A 471 -9.34 -29.18 -14.54
N LYS A 472 -10.01 -29.27 -13.38
CA LYS A 472 -11.20 -30.08 -13.21
C LYS A 472 -12.39 -29.23 -12.79
N PHE A 473 -13.48 -29.36 -13.53
CA PHE A 473 -14.70 -28.63 -13.25
C PHE A 473 -15.93 -29.50 -13.48
N THR A 474 -16.89 -29.44 -12.56
CA THR A 474 -18.24 -29.99 -12.76
C THR A 474 -19.27 -29.01 -12.23
N MET A 475 -20.32 -28.79 -13.02
CA MET A 475 -21.51 -28.06 -12.62
C MET A 475 -22.73 -28.99 -12.67
N ALA A 476 -23.55 -28.91 -11.63
CA ALA A 476 -24.84 -29.59 -11.57
C ALA A 476 -25.91 -28.76 -10.87
N GLY A 477 -27.08 -29.36 -10.70
CA GLY A 477 -28.19 -28.79 -9.96
C GLY A 477 -28.84 -27.58 -10.64
N ASN A 478 -29.56 -26.79 -9.84
CA ASN A 478 -30.16 -25.54 -10.26
C ASN A 478 -29.19 -24.41 -9.90
N SER A 479 -28.17 -24.21 -10.72
CA SER A 479 -27.08 -23.26 -10.45
C SER A 479 -27.11 -22.05 -11.39
N GLN A 480 -26.85 -20.86 -10.87
CA GLN A 480 -26.82 -19.60 -11.59
C GLN A 480 -25.49 -18.87 -11.39
N PHE A 481 -24.91 -18.38 -12.49
CA PHE A 481 -23.66 -17.60 -12.54
C PHE A 481 -23.91 -16.31 -13.30
N LEU A 482 -23.79 -15.17 -12.63
CA LEU A 482 -24.08 -13.85 -13.20
C LEU A 482 -22.89 -12.92 -13.09
N VAL A 483 -22.67 -12.10 -14.12
CA VAL A 483 -21.73 -10.96 -14.05
C VAL A 483 -22.45 -9.73 -13.49
N ASN A 484 -21.77 -8.97 -12.62
CA ASN A 484 -22.27 -7.70 -12.12
C ASN A 484 -21.13 -6.67 -11.98
N ALA A 485 -21.33 -5.47 -12.52
CA ALA A 485 -20.30 -4.43 -12.52
C ALA A 485 -19.84 -3.99 -11.12
N ASN A 486 -20.72 -4.02 -10.11
CA ASN A 486 -20.36 -3.70 -8.73
C ASN A 486 -19.46 -4.79 -8.13
N THR A 487 -19.68 -6.06 -8.45
CA THR A 487 -18.79 -7.16 -8.03
C THR A 487 -17.41 -7.07 -8.70
N SER A 488 -17.33 -6.60 -9.95
CA SER A 488 -16.07 -6.32 -10.64
C SER A 488 -15.33 -5.12 -10.03
N LYS A 489 -16.03 -4.03 -9.67
CA LYS A 489 -15.43 -2.89 -8.94
C LYS A 489 -14.89 -3.29 -7.57
N MET A 490 -15.64 -4.11 -6.84
CA MET A 490 -15.24 -4.65 -5.55
C MET A 490 -13.95 -5.48 -5.70
N THR A 491 -13.91 -6.38 -6.69
CA THR A 491 -12.74 -7.22 -7.03
C THR A 491 -11.46 -6.40 -7.16
N THR A 492 -11.48 -5.32 -7.95
CA THR A 492 -10.28 -4.52 -8.22
C THR A 492 -9.84 -3.72 -6.99
N ALA A 493 -10.71 -3.53 -6.00
CA ALA A 493 -10.39 -2.78 -4.79
C ALA A 493 -9.84 -3.65 -3.66
N ILE A 494 -10.31 -4.88 -3.54
CA ILE A 494 -9.92 -5.76 -2.41
C ILE A 494 -8.54 -6.41 -2.61
N ILE A 495 -8.06 -6.57 -3.84
CA ILE A 495 -6.69 -7.02 -4.08
C ILE A 495 -5.73 -5.85 -3.85
N PRO A 496 -4.75 -5.96 -2.93
CA PRO A 496 -3.86 -4.85 -2.63
C PRO A 496 -3.09 -4.37 -3.87
N PRO A 497 -2.94 -3.05 -4.05
CA PRO A 497 -2.14 -2.53 -5.15
C PRO A 497 -0.66 -2.85 -4.95
N ARG A 498 0.04 -3.10 -6.05
CA ARG A 498 1.46 -3.44 -6.05
C ARG A 498 2.32 -2.20 -6.08
N GLN A 499 3.35 -2.19 -5.25
CA GLN A 499 4.39 -1.17 -5.30
C GLN A 499 5.23 -1.34 -6.57
N THR A 500 5.41 -0.27 -7.35
CA THR A 500 6.22 -0.27 -8.58
C THR A 500 7.51 0.53 -8.47
N SER A 501 7.59 1.50 -7.56
CA SER A 501 8.81 2.26 -7.31
C SER A 501 8.82 2.90 -5.93
N TYR A 502 10.01 3.18 -5.41
CA TYR A 502 10.24 3.86 -4.14
C TYR A 502 11.47 4.77 -4.25
N ARG A 503 11.37 6.02 -3.79
CA ARG A 503 12.52 6.94 -3.75
C ARG A 503 12.41 8.00 -2.65
N GLU A 504 13.55 8.50 -2.20
CA GLU A 504 13.60 9.75 -1.41
C GLU A 504 13.49 10.96 -2.35
N VAL A 505 12.67 11.92 -1.96
CA VAL A 505 12.53 13.20 -2.66
C VAL A 505 13.37 14.25 -1.92
N THR A 506 14.23 14.91 -2.66
CA THR A 506 15.12 15.97 -2.20
C THR A 506 14.79 17.28 -2.88
N SER A 507 15.23 18.40 -2.34
CA SER A 507 15.04 19.72 -2.96
C SER A 507 15.72 19.89 -4.34
N VAL A 508 16.57 18.95 -4.74
CA VAL A 508 17.21 18.91 -6.07
C VAL A 508 16.37 18.12 -7.07
N THR A 509 15.57 17.17 -6.58
CA THR A 509 14.72 16.29 -7.41
C THR A 509 13.27 16.78 -7.53
N ASP A 510 12.87 17.74 -6.70
CA ASP A 510 11.59 18.45 -6.75
C ASP A 510 11.87 19.97 -6.69
N PRO A 511 12.13 20.62 -7.85
CA PRO A 511 12.54 22.03 -7.91
C PRO A 511 11.44 23.02 -7.52
#